data_AF-A0A953F176-F1
#
_entry.id   AF-A0A953F176-F1
#
_cell.length_a   1.000
_cell.length_b   1.000
_cell.length_c   1.000
_cell.angle_alpha   90.00
_cell.angle_beta   90.00
_cell.angle_gamma   90.00
#
_symmetry.space_group_name_H-M   'P 1'
#
loop_
_entity.id
_entity.type
_entity.pdbx_description
1 polymer ?
#
loop_
_entity_poly.entity_id
_entity_poly.type
_entity_poly.pdbx_seq_one_letter_code
_entity_poly.pdbx_strand_id
1 'polypeptide(L)'
;MSDNPYQAPAPLVVERPTVEPVVRGLQFIGFGLVLCSYRLILWIYGDTLANVDPELIGVVVVTNYVARLGLAVIGIGLLLLLAAAVLRLRRRLQEVTDRDKKPAHPLNAPGDFYVENGYCIACHAPEHEAPDLMSSDAAEHCYSNRQPKTPDELQRAIMAVAVGCCGAVRYGGQDQHIIKQLSELRAADFCDHSRSGCQQRGTQAPLS
;
A
#
# COMPACT_ATOMS: atom_id res chain seq x y z
N MET A 1 2.32 -11.50 43.79
CA MET A 1 1.60 -10.98 42.62
C MET A 1 2.43 -9.86 42.03
N SER A 2 3.04 -10.06 40.86
CA SER A 2 3.71 -8.98 40.11
C SER A 2 2.86 -8.64 38.90
N ASP A 3 2.52 -7.37 38.76
CA ASP A 3 1.73 -6.85 37.65
C ASP A 3 2.54 -6.93 36.35
N ASN A 4 1.93 -7.53 35.32
CA ASN A 4 2.48 -7.66 33.97
C ASN A 4 2.27 -6.35 33.21
N PRO A 5 3.31 -5.57 32.88
CA PRO A 5 3.15 -4.29 32.18
C PRO A 5 2.89 -4.42 30.67
N TYR A 6 2.85 -5.64 30.11
CA TYR A 6 2.58 -5.87 28.70
C TYR A 6 1.14 -6.36 28.48
N GLN A 7 0.18 -5.44 28.65
CA GLN A 7 -1.16 -5.63 28.12
C GLN A 7 -1.15 -5.26 26.63
N ALA A 8 -1.48 -6.24 25.78
CA ALA A 8 -1.62 -6.01 24.35
C ALA A 8 -2.61 -4.85 24.11
N PRO A 9 -2.26 -3.84 23.29
CA PRO A 9 -3.16 -2.75 23.00
C PRO A 9 -4.43 -3.29 22.35
N ALA A 10 -5.59 -2.76 22.77
CA ALA A 10 -6.87 -3.11 22.19
C ALA A 10 -6.83 -2.92 20.65
N PRO A 11 -7.44 -3.82 19.86
CA PRO A 11 -7.43 -3.72 18.42
C PRO A 11 -8.00 -2.37 18.01
N LEU A 12 -7.20 -1.57 17.30
CA LEU A 12 -7.64 -0.30 16.72
C LEU A 12 -8.79 -0.60 15.75
N VAL A 13 -10.01 -0.22 16.15
CA VAL A 13 -11.19 -0.26 15.29
C VAL A 13 -10.95 0.76 14.18
N VAL A 14 -10.54 0.27 13.00
CA VAL A 14 -10.45 1.09 11.79
C VAL A 14 -11.87 1.39 11.36
N GLU A 15 -12.40 2.55 11.78
CA GLU A 15 -13.66 3.08 11.28
C GLU A 15 -13.55 3.24 9.76
N ARG A 16 -14.31 2.44 9.01
CA ARG A 16 -14.38 2.56 7.55
C ARG A 16 -15.10 3.87 7.23
N PRO A 17 -14.50 4.78 6.44
CA PRO A 17 -15.19 5.99 6.01
C PRO A 17 -16.43 5.60 5.20
N THR A 18 -17.60 6.04 5.67
CA THR A 18 -18.89 5.84 5.00
C THR A 18 -18.92 6.65 3.71
N VAL A 19 -19.08 5.96 2.57
CA VAL A 19 -18.93 6.51 1.20
C VAL A 19 -20.15 7.35 0.75
N GLU A 20 -21.19 7.47 1.56
CA GLU A 20 -22.46 8.11 1.19
C GLU A 20 -22.42 9.61 0.84
N PRO A 21 -21.60 10.49 1.44
CA PRO A 21 -21.71 11.93 1.15
C PRO A 21 -21.14 12.32 -0.24
N VAL A 22 -20.29 11.49 -0.85
CA VAL A 22 -19.67 11.78 -2.16
C VAL A 22 -20.67 11.65 -3.30
N VAL A 23 -21.62 10.70 -3.20
CA VAL A 23 -22.58 10.42 -4.29
C VAL A 23 -23.63 11.53 -4.43
N ARG A 24 -24.05 12.16 -3.33
CA ARG A 24 -24.99 13.30 -3.37
C ARG A 24 -24.37 14.57 -3.94
N GLY A 25 -23.07 14.81 -3.72
CA GLY A 25 -22.38 15.98 -4.27
C GLY A 25 -22.27 15.97 -5.81
N LEU A 26 -22.08 14.79 -6.42
CA LEU A 26 -21.95 14.68 -7.87
C LEU A 26 -23.26 14.97 -8.64
N GLN A 27 -24.43 14.73 -8.03
CA GLN A 27 -25.72 14.98 -8.69
C GLN A 27 -26.02 16.48 -8.89
N PHE A 28 -25.58 17.35 -7.96
CA PHE A 28 -25.80 18.80 -8.07
C PHE A 28 -24.86 19.47 -9.08
N ILE A 29 -23.62 18.98 -9.22
CA ILE A 29 -22.65 19.52 -10.18
C ILE A 29 -23.09 19.22 -11.63
N GLY A 30 -23.65 18.04 -11.87
CA GLY A 30 -24.16 17.65 -13.20
C GLY A 30 -25.27 18.57 -13.71
N PHE A 31 -26.25 18.91 -12.86
CA PHE A 31 -27.38 19.77 -13.25
C PHE A 31 -26.96 21.22 -13.50
N GLY A 32 -26.03 21.74 -12.67
CA GLY A 32 -25.48 23.09 -12.85
C GLY A 32 -24.70 23.26 -14.15
N LEU A 33 -23.90 22.27 -14.54
CA LEU A 33 -23.12 22.30 -15.80
C LEU A 33 -24.02 22.24 -17.04
N VAL A 34 -25.12 21.48 -17.00
CA VAL A 34 -26.08 21.42 -18.11
C VAL A 34 -26.75 22.78 -18.32
N LEU A 35 -27.27 23.40 -17.25
CA LEU A 35 -27.92 24.71 -17.35
C LEU A 35 -26.93 25.83 -17.73
N CYS A 36 -25.71 25.80 -17.21
CA CYS A 36 -24.66 26.75 -17.55
C CYS A 36 -24.24 26.63 -19.02
N SER A 37 -24.08 25.39 -19.51
CA SER A 37 -23.79 25.15 -20.93
C SER A 37 -24.93 25.60 -21.85
N TYR A 38 -26.19 25.47 -21.43
CA TYR A 38 -27.35 25.90 -22.21
C TYR A 38 -27.41 27.43 -22.35
N ARG A 39 -27.16 28.19 -21.27
CA ARG A 39 -27.08 29.65 -21.34
C ARG A 39 -25.89 30.14 -22.15
N LEU A 40 -24.74 29.46 -22.07
CA LEU A 40 -23.57 29.79 -22.86
C LEU A 40 -23.82 29.53 -24.36
N ILE A 41 -24.48 28.44 -24.72
CA ILE A 41 -24.89 28.15 -26.10
C ILE A 41 -25.87 29.22 -26.61
N LEU A 42 -26.89 29.57 -25.82
CA LEU A 42 -27.82 30.64 -26.20
C LEU A 42 -27.15 32.01 -26.33
N TRP A 43 -26.12 32.29 -25.54
CA TRP A 43 -25.36 33.54 -25.61
C TRP A 43 -24.41 33.57 -26.82
N ILE A 44 -23.69 32.49 -27.10
CA ILE A 44 -22.75 32.39 -28.24
C ILE A 44 -23.51 32.39 -29.57
N TYR A 45 -24.66 31.72 -29.64
CA TYR A 45 -25.40 31.51 -30.89
C TYR A 45 -26.68 32.36 -31.00
N GLY A 46 -26.97 33.23 -30.04
CA GLY A 46 -28.24 33.98 -29.95
C GLY A 46 -28.56 34.81 -31.20
N ASP A 47 -27.56 35.53 -31.73
CA ASP A 47 -27.74 36.34 -32.95
C ASP A 47 -27.71 35.50 -34.24
N THR A 48 -27.08 34.32 -34.21
CA THR A 48 -27.01 33.41 -35.37
C THR A 48 -28.27 32.53 -35.49
N LEU A 49 -28.95 32.24 -34.38
CA LEU A 49 -30.16 31.42 -34.33
C LEU A 49 -31.44 32.21 -34.66
N ALA A 50 -31.38 33.55 -34.66
CA ALA A 50 -32.55 34.39 -34.93
C ALA A 50 -33.11 34.27 -36.36
N ASN A 51 -32.32 33.79 -37.32
CA ASN A 51 -32.72 33.61 -38.74
C ASN A 51 -32.75 32.14 -39.19
N VAL A 52 -32.61 31.19 -38.25
CA VAL A 52 -32.63 29.76 -38.57
C VAL A 52 -34.05 29.24 -38.38
N ASP A 53 -34.52 28.45 -39.34
CA ASP A 53 -35.82 27.80 -39.26
C ASP A 53 -35.92 26.99 -37.94
N PRO A 54 -36.95 27.24 -37.09
CA PRO A 54 -37.08 26.56 -35.80
C PRO A 54 -37.08 25.03 -35.90
N GLU A 55 -37.48 24.45 -37.03
CA GLU A 55 -37.37 23.00 -37.26
C GLU A 55 -35.91 22.53 -37.35
N LEU A 56 -35.01 23.35 -37.91
CA LEU A 56 -33.59 23.00 -38.07
C LEU A 56 -32.80 23.10 -36.75
N ILE A 57 -33.22 23.99 -35.84
CA ILE A 57 -32.61 24.16 -34.51
C ILE A 57 -32.74 22.87 -33.69
N GLY A 58 -33.92 22.23 -33.73
CA GLY A 58 -34.16 20.96 -33.02
C GLY A 58 -33.19 19.86 -33.46
N VAL A 59 -32.95 19.73 -34.76
CA VAL A 59 -32.05 18.72 -35.32
C VAL A 59 -30.60 18.95 -34.87
N VAL A 60 -30.11 20.19 -34.89
CA VAL A 60 -28.73 20.52 -34.49
C VAL A 60 -28.50 20.27 -32.99
N VAL A 61 -29.47 20.64 -32.14
CA VAL A 61 -29.37 20.40 -30.69
C VAL A 61 -29.38 18.91 -30.38
N VAL A 62 -30.28 18.13 -31.00
CA VAL A 62 -30.39 16.68 -30.77
C VAL A 62 -29.13 15.96 -31.27
N THR A 63 -28.64 16.28 -32.47
CA THR A 63 -27.43 15.66 -33.02
C THR A 63 -26.18 15.96 -32.17
N ASN A 64 -26.00 17.20 -31.70
CA ASN A 64 -24.88 17.55 -30.81
C ASN A 64 -25.00 16.84 -29.44
N TYR A 65 -26.20 16.78 -28.88
CA TYR A 65 -26.46 16.08 -27.63
C TYR A 65 -26.15 14.58 -27.73
N VAL A 66 -26.63 13.93 -28.79
CA VAL A 66 -26.35 12.50 -29.07
C VAL A 66 -24.85 12.28 -29.29
N ALA A 67 -24.17 13.15 -30.04
CA ALA A 67 -22.72 13.06 -30.24
C ALA A 67 -21.94 13.19 -28.93
N ARG A 68 -22.32 14.14 -28.05
CA ARG A 68 -21.68 14.31 -26.73
C ARG A 68 -21.93 13.13 -25.79
N LEU A 69 -23.16 12.59 -25.77
CA LEU A 69 -23.46 11.37 -25.02
C LEU A 69 -22.65 10.18 -25.53
N GLY A 70 -22.54 10.02 -26.86
CA GLY A 70 -21.72 8.97 -27.48
C GLY A 70 -20.26 9.06 -27.06
N LEU A 71 -19.66 10.26 -27.13
CA LEU A 71 -18.29 10.50 -26.69
C LEU A 71 -18.10 10.24 -25.18
N ALA A 72 -19.07 10.63 -24.34
CA ALA A 72 -19.04 10.39 -22.91
C ALA A 72 -19.07 8.88 -22.59
N VAL A 73 -19.94 8.11 -23.26
CA VAL A 73 -20.04 6.66 -23.09
C VAL A 73 -18.74 5.97 -23.53
N ILE A 74 -18.15 6.37 -24.66
CA ILE A 74 -16.86 5.86 -25.12
C ILE A 74 -15.76 6.20 -24.10
N GLY A 75 -15.74 7.44 -23.60
CA GLY A 75 -14.77 7.88 -22.59
C GLY A 75 -14.85 7.09 -21.29
N ILE A 76 -16.08 6.85 -20.78
CA ILE A 76 -16.30 6.01 -19.60
C ILE A 76 -15.85 4.57 -19.87
N GLY A 77 -16.16 4.01 -21.04
CA GLY A 77 -15.71 2.67 -21.44
C GLY A 77 -14.18 2.55 -21.44
N LEU A 78 -13.47 3.51 -22.04
CA LEU A 78 -12.00 3.55 -22.04
C LEU A 78 -11.43 3.70 -20.63
N LEU A 79 -12.02 4.55 -19.79
CA LEU A 79 -11.58 4.73 -18.40
C LEU A 79 -11.74 3.43 -17.60
N LEU A 80 -12.86 2.72 -17.74
CA LEU A 80 -13.09 1.44 -17.09
C LEU A 80 -12.13 0.36 -17.59
N LEU A 81 -11.82 0.34 -18.89
CA LEU A 81 -10.82 -0.58 -19.47
C LEU A 81 -9.41 -0.30 -18.92
N LEU A 82 -9.02 0.98 -18.85
CA LEU A 82 -7.74 1.38 -18.26
C LEU A 82 -7.66 1.02 -16.77
N ALA A 83 -8.73 1.30 -16.00
CA ALA A 83 -8.80 0.92 -14.59
C ALA A 83 -8.68 -0.60 -14.40
N ALA A 84 -9.38 -1.40 -15.22
CA ALA A 84 -9.26 -2.85 -15.19
C ALA A 84 -7.85 -3.33 -15.56
N ALA A 85 -7.21 -2.71 -16.55
CA ALA A 85 -5.84 -3.02 -16.93
C ALA A 85 -4.84 -2.71 -15.80
N VAL A 86 -4.98 -1.56 -15.14
CA VAL A 86 -4.17 -1.18 -13.96
C VAL A 86 -4.36 -2.18 -12.81
N LEU A 87 -5.60 -2.59 -12.52
CA LEU A 87 -5.87 -3.58 -11.47
C LEU A 87 -5.25 -4.94 -11.79
N ARG A 88 -5.30 -5.39 -13.07
CA ARG A 88 -4.63 -6.63 -13.50
C ARG A 88 -3.11 -6.54 -13.37
N LEU A 89 -2.52 -5.41 -13.77
CA LEU A 89 -1.08 -5.19 -13.62
C LEU A 89 -0.66 -5.23 -12.15
N ARG A 90 -1.42 -4.56 -11.27
CA ARG A 90 -1.15 -4.58 -9.82
C ARG A 90 -1.21 -5.99 -9.24
N ARG A 91 -2.21 -6.79 -9.60
CA ARG A 91 -2.30 -8.20 -9.14
C ARG A 91 -1.08 -9.01 -9.56
N ARG A 92 -0.65 -8.89 -10.82
CA ARG A 92 0.57 -9.57 -11.29
C ARG A 92 1.82 -9.14 -10.53
N LEU A 93 1.95 -7.84 -10.23
CA LEU A 93 3.07 -7.34 -9.45
C LEU A 93 3.04 -7.89 -8.02
N GLN A 94 1.87 -7.97 -7.39
CA GLN A 94 1.71 -8.59 -6.07
C GLN A 94 2.02 -10.09 -6.08
N GLU A 95 1.59 -10.82 -7.12
CA GLU A 95 1.93 -12.25 -7.28
C GLU A 95 3.43 -12.47 -7.42
N VAL A 96 4.15 -11.58 -8.11
CA VAL A 96 5.61 -11.65 -8.21
C VAL A 96 6.27 -11.41 -6.87
N THR A 97 5.81 -10.43 -6.08
CA THR A 97 6.39 -10.16 -4.76
C THR A 97 6.12 -11.27 -3.74
N ASP A 98 4.95 -11.91 -3.79
CA ASP A 98 4.62 -13.00 -2.87
C ASP A 98 5.38 -14.30 -3.20
N ARG A 99 5.67 -14.56 -4.48
CA ARG A 99 6.45 -15.75 -4.89
C ARG A 99 7.89 -15.74 -4.35
N ASP A 100 8.45 -14.56 -4.11
CA ASP A 100 9.80 -14.43 -3.57
C ASP A 100 9.84 -14.55 -2.04
N LYS A 101 8.69 -14.51 -1.35
CA LYS A 101 8.65 -14.64 0.11
C LYS A 101 8.98 -16.08 0.51
N LYS A 102 10.12 -16.27 1.15
CA LYS A 102 10.53 -17.57 1.66
C LYS A 102 9.70 -17.95 2.90
N PRO A 103 9.43 -19.24 3.12
CA PRO A 103 8.79 -19.66 4.36
C PRO A 103 9.70 -19.34 5.55
N ALA A 104 9.14 -19.18 6.75
CA ALA A 104 9.94 -19.05 7.96
C ALA A 104 10.76 -20.33 8.23
N HIS A 105 11.92 -20.18 8.85
CA HIS A 105 12.74 -21.29 9.29
C HIS A 105 11.95 -22.18 10.28
N PRO A 106 11.97 -23.52 10.13
CA PRO A 106 11.12 -24.42 10.92
C PRO A 106 11.43 -24.42 12.42
N LEU A 107 12.64 -24.03 12.81
CA LEU A 107 13.07 -23.93 14.21
C LEU A 107 12.76 -22.58 14.86
N ASN A 108 12.15 -21.63 14.13
CA ASN A 108 11.76 -20.35 14.73
C ASN A 108 10.72 -20.56 15.84
N ALA A 109 10.93 -19.87 16.96
CA ALA A 109 9.91 -19.70 17.97
C ALA A 109 8.72 -18.91 17.39
N PRO A 110 7.47 -19.31 17.68
CA PRO A 110 6.31 -18.61 17.18
C PRO A 110 6.27 -17.18 17.73
N GLY A 111 6.09 -16.20 16.83
CA GLY A 111 5.94 -14.79 17.18
C GLY A 111 6.33 -13.85 16.04
N ASP A 112 6.53 -12.58 16.39
CA ASP A 112 6.69 -11.50 15.42
C ASP A 112 8.13 -11.41 14.88
N PHE A 113 9.13 -11.81 15.66
CA PHE A 113 10.52 -11.89 15.18
C PHE A 113 10.78 -13.28 14.62
N TYR A 114 11.27 -13.36 13.40
CA TYR A 114 11.51 -14.65 12.73
C TYR A 114 12.66 -14.56 11.73
N VAL A 115 13.17 -15.71 11.30
CA VAL A 115 14.15 -15.81 10.22
C VAL A 115 13.53 -16.49 9.00
N GLU A 116 13.70 -15.92 7.82
CA GLU A 116 13.33 -16.56 6.55
C GLU A 116 14.24 -17.75 6.23
N ASN A 117 13.64 -18.85 5.77
CA ASN A 117 14.36 -20.07 5.45
C ASN A 117 15.11 -19.94 4.12
N GLY A 118 16.40 -20.30 4.13
CA GLY A 118 17.25 -20.30 2.94
C GLY A 118 17.75 -18.93 2.50
N TYR A 119 17.61 -17.90 3.35
CA TYR A 119 18.14 -16.56 3.11
C TYR A 119 19.40 -16.26 3.93
N CYS A 120 19.64 -17.03 5.00
CA CYS A 120 20.80 -16.85 5.86
C CYS A 120 22.11 -17.19 5.12
N ILE A 121 23.15 -16.41 5.41
CA ILE A 121 24.51 -16.59 4.88
C ILE A 121 25.52 -16.98 5.98
N ALA A 122 25.06 -17.45 7.14
CA ALA A 122 25.87 -17.83 8.30
C ALA A 122 26.86 -16.73 8.76
N CYS A 123 26.40 -15.46 8.84
CA CYS A 123 27.26 -14.35 9.26
C CYS A 123 27.43 -14.22 10.79
N HIS A 124 26.60 -14.90 11.58
CA HIS A 124 26.52 -14.82 13.05
C HIS A 124 26.28 -13.43 13.65
N ALA A 125 26.13 -12.36 12.86
CA ALA A 125 25.90 -11.01 13.38
C ALA A 125 24.62 -10.91 14.25
N PRO A 126 23.46 -11.48 13.86
CA PRO A 126 22.27 -11.48 14.73
C PRO A 126 22.46 -12.26 16.03
N GLU A 127 23.24 -13.35 16.01
CA GLU A 127 23.56 -14.16 17.18
C GLU A 127 24.48 -13.42 18.15
N HIS A 128 25.41 -12.61 17.64
CA HIS A 128 26.27 -11.76 18.46
C HIS A 128 25.49 -10.68 19.21
N GLU A 129 24.52 -10.04 18.54
CA GLU A 129 23.68 -9.00 19.15
C GLU A 129 22.66 -9.55 20.16
N ALA A 130 22.10 -10.75 19.90
CA ALA A 130 21.03 -11.32 20.70
C ALA A 130 21.23 -12.83 20.95
N PRO A 131 22.28 -13.24 21.68
CA PRO A 131 22.65 -14.66 21.84
C PRO A 131 21.61 -15.49 22.60
N ASP A 132 20.71 -14.84 23.33
CA ASP A 132 19.62 -15.49 24.08
C ASP A 132 18.30 -15.58 23.30
N LEU A 133 18.22 -14.93 22.13
CA LEU A 133 17.03 -14.87 21.27
C LEU A 133 17.26 -15.51 19.91
N MET A 134 18.51 -15.51 19.44
CA MET A 134 18.94 -16.08 18.16
C MET A 134 19.83 -17.30 18.41
N SER A 135 19.77 -18.26 17.50
CA SER A 135 20.67 -19.41 17.51
C SER A 135 20.87 -19.90 16.07
N SER A 136 21.77 -20.87 15.88
CA SER A 136 22.13 -21.44 14.59
C SER A 136 21.88 -22.94 14.63
N ASP A 137 21.32 -23.48 13.55
CA ASP A 137 21.09 -24.92 13.44
C ASP A 137 22.36 -25.68 13.03
N ALA A 138 22.25 -26.99 12.79
CA ALA A 138 23.39 -27.81 12.40
C ALA A 138 24.01 -27.44 11.03
N ALA A 139 23.32 -26.63 10.22
CA ALA A 139 23.79 -26.11 8.94
C ALA A 139 24.28 -24.65 9.06
N GLU A 140 24.46 -24.14 10.28
CA GLU A 140 24.79 -22.74 10.58
C GLU A 140 23.73 -21.74 10.05
N HIS A 141 22.50 -22.21 9.81
CA HIS A 141 21.39 -21.36 9.45
C HIS A 141 20.79 -20.76 10.71
N CYS A 142 20.78 -19.43 10.80
CA CYS A 142 20.23 -18.76 11.96
C CYS A 142 18.70 -18.94 12.06
N TYR A 143 18.19 -18.95 13.29
CA TYR A 143 16.76 -18.96 13.59
C TYR A 143 16.49 -18.18 14.89
N SER A 144 15.27 -17.70 15.05
CA SER A 144 14.81 -17.10 16.31
C SER A 144 14.48 -18.22 17.29
N ASN A 145 15.33 -18.45 18.29
CA ASN A 145 15.11 -19.48 19.29
C ASN A 145 14.03 -19.08 20.30
N ARG A 146 13.84 -17.77 20.52
CA ARG A 146 12.88 -17.25 21.50
C ARG A 146 12.44 -15.83 21.15
N GLN A 147 11.19 -15.50 21.47
CA GLN A 147 10.67 -14.13 21.38
C GLN A 147 11.13 -13.27 22.58
N PRO A 148 11.38 -11.96 22.37
CA PRO A 148 11.71 -11.05 23.46
C PRO A 148 10.53 -10.89 24.43
N LYS A 149 10.83 -10.83 25.73
CA LYS A 149 9.85 -10.67 26.82
C LYS A 149 10.09 -9.44 27.68
N THR A 150 11.30 -8.89 27.63
CA THR A 150 11.68 -7.68 28.36
C THR A 150 12.04 -6.55 27.39
N PRO A 151 11.99 -5.27 27.82
CA PRO A 151 12.41 -4.15 26.98
C PRO A 151 13.86 -4.28 26.46
N ASP A 152 14.77 -4.80 27.28
CA ASP A 152 16.17 -5.01 26.90
C ASP A 152 16.31 -6.11 25.84
N GLU A 153 15.56 -7.20 25.99
CA GLU A 153 15.48 -8.26 24.98
C GLU A 153 14.88 -7.74 23.68
N LEU A 154 13.83 -6.90 23.76
CA LEU A 154 13.20 -6.31 22.59
C LEU A 154 14.20 -5.43 21.83
N GLN A 155 14.98 -4.61 22.54
CA GLN A 155 16.00 -3.78 21.90
C GLN A 155 17.06 -4.63 21.20
N ARG A 156 17.53 -5.73 21.82
CA ARG A 156 18.47 -6.66 21.17
C ARG A 156 17.86 -7.35 19.96
N ALA A 157 16.58 -7.74 20.00
CA ALA A 157 15.88 -8.31 18.85
C ALA A 157 15.80 -7.33 17.67
N ILE A 158 15.51 -6.06 17.94
CA ILE A 158 15.50 -4.98 16.94
C ILE A 158 16.91 -4.80 16.34
N MET A 159 17.95 -4.82 17.17
CA MET A 159 19.33 -4.75 16.70
C MET A 159 19.71 -5.96 15.85
N ALA A 160 19.31 -7.17 16.24
CA ALA A 160 19.54 -8.39 15.47
C ALA A 160 18.94 -8.32 14.06
N VAL A 161 17.76 -7.71 13.90
CA VAL A 161 17.17 -7.40 12.59
C VAL A 161 18.03 -6.38 11.85
N ALA A 162 18.45 -5.30 12.51
CA ALA A 162 19.19 -4.20 11.89
C ALA A 162 20.60 -4.57 11.41
N VAL A 163 21.31 -5.44 12.14
CA VAL A 163 22.68 -5.89 11.78
C VAL A 163 22.70 -7.07 10.79
N GLY A 164 21.55 -7.64 10.46
CA GLY A 164 21.45 -8.81 9.59
C GLY A 164 21.99 -8.53 8.19
N CYS A 165 23.08 -9.22 7.80
CA CYS A 165 23.81 -8.92 6.57
C CYS A 165 23.02 -9.14 5.26
N CYS A 166 22.01 -10.00 5.30
CA CYS A 166 21.24 -10.43 4.13
C CYS A 166 19.73 -10.19 4.28
N GLY A 167 19.28 -9.55 5.37
CA GLY A 167 17.86 -9.35 5.64
C GLY A 167 17.07 -10.63 5.98
N ALA A 168 17.76 -11.72 6.32
CA ALA A 168 17.11 -12.98 6.69
C ALA A 168 16.29 -12.88 7.99
N VAL A 169 16.74 -12.06 8.96
CA VAL A 169 16.02 -11.80 10.21
C VAL A 169 15.00 -10.69 9.96
N ARG A 170 13.73 -10.97 10.28
CA ARG A 170 12.60 -10.10 9.93
C ARG A 170 11.71 -9.84 11.14
N TYR A 171 10.95 -8.75 11.03
CA TYR A 171 9.87 -8.41 11.95
C TYR A 171 8.52 -8.42 11.21
N GLY A 172 7.68 -9.37 11.57
CA GLY A 172 6.32 -9.59 11.04
C GLY A 172 5.20 -8.94 11.86
N GLY A 173 5.52 -8.31 12.99
CA GLY A 173 4.53 -7.65 13.86
C GLY A 173 4.10 -6.27 13.37
N GLN A 174 3.04 -5.73 13.99
CA GLN A 174 2.44 -4.44 13.60
C GLN A 174 2.72 -3.30 14.59
N ASP A 175 3.50 -3.54 15.64
CA ASP A 175 3.87 -2.51 16.62
C ASP A 175 4.58 -1.34 15.93
N GLN A 176 3.96 -0.16 15.99
CA GLN A 176 4.47 1.05 15.35
C GLN A 176 5.76 1.57 15.99
N HIS A 177 5.99 1.29 17.27
CA HIS A 177 7.23 1.66 17.95
C HIS A 177 8.42 0.90 17.35
N ILE A 178 8.28 -0.43 17.21
CA ILE A 178 9.30 -1.29 16.61
C ILE A 178 9.56 -0.90 15.15
N ILE A 179 8.49 -0.68 14.36
CA ILE A 179 8.61 -0.27 12.96
C ILE A 179 9.36 1.07 12.84
N LYS A 180 9.05 2.03 13.72
CA LYS A 180 9.73 3.33 13.73
C LYS A 180 11.22 3.17 14.06
N GLN A 181 11.57 2.38 15.07
CA GLN A 181 12.97 2.12 15.44
C GLN A 181 13.73 1.45 14.30
N LEU A 182 13.16 0.44 13.65
CA LEU A 182 13.77 -0.20 12.47
C LEU A 182 13.97 0.81 11.33
N SER A 183 13.03 1.74 11.14
CA SER A 183 13.19 2.82 10.15
C SER A 183 14.35 3.77 10.49
N GLU A 184 14.50 4.13 11.76
CA GLU A 184 15.60 4.99 12.24
C GLU A 184 16.96 4.30 12.08
N LEU A 185 17.00 2.97 12.21
CA LEU A 185 18.19 2.12 12.00
C LEU A 185 18.45 1.77 10.52
N ARG A 186 17.68 2.32 9.56
CA ARG A 186 17.75 1.98 8.12
C ARG A 186 17.49 0.49 7.83
N ALA A 187 16.72 -0.16 8.68
CA ALA A 187 16.32 -1.57 8.60
C ALA A 187 14.83 -1.76 8.27
N ALA A 188 14.15 -0.72 7.75
CA ALA A 188 12.72 -0.77 7.43
C ALA A 188 12.35 -1.84 6.38
N ASP A 189 13.28 -2.19 5.48
CA ASP A 189 13.08 -3.21 4.44
C ASP A 189 12.95 -4.63 5.02
N PHE A 190 13.38 -4.83 6.27
CA PHE A 190 13.29 -6.10 7.00
C PHE A 190 12.02 -6.22 7.85
N CYS A 191 11.10 -5.26 7.73
CA CYS A 191 9.78 -5.33 8.33
C CYS A 191 8.70 -5.60 7.27
N ASP A 192 7.83 -6.56 7.53
CA ASP A 192 6.74 -6.94 6.61
C ASP A 192 5.63 -5.89 6.52
N HIS A 193 5.58 -4.99 7.50
CA HIS A 193 4.55 -3.96 7.64
C HIS A 193 5.11 -2.53 7.59
N SER A 194 6.36 -2.34 7.13
CA SER A 194 6.90 -1.00 6.99
C SER A 194 6.01 -0.20 6.03
N ARG A 195 5.50 0.95 6.48
CA ARG A 195 4.73 1.89 5.62
C ARG A 195 5.58 2.41 4.46
N SER A 196 6.90 2.28 4.57
CA SER A 196 7.92 2.55 3.56
C SER A 196 8.14 1.39 2.57
N GLY A 197 7.48 0.25 2.77
CA GLY A 197 7.60 -0.97 1.96
C GLY A 197 7.04 -0.83 0.55
N CYS A 198 7.74 -0.05 -0.29
CA CYS A 198 7.90 -0.24 -1.75
C CYS A 198 8.81 0.84 -2.38
N GLN A 199 9.27 1.87 -1.67
CA GLN A 199 9.68 3.12 -2.34
C GLN A 199 11.20 3.37 -2.46
N GLN A 200 12.09 2.53 -1.91
CA GLN A 200 13.54 2.81 -1.97
C GLN A 200 14.44 1.73 -2.59
N ARG A 201 13.88 0.64 -3.15
CA ARG A 201 14.68 -0.35 -3.91
C ARG A 201 15.27 0.19 -5.24
N GLY A 202 15.08 1.47 -5.57
CA GLY A 202 15.58 2.11 -6.80
C GLY A 202 16.71 3.12 -6.62
N THR A 203 17.14 3.45 -5.41
CA THR A 203 18.16 4.49 -5.17
C THR A 203 19.16 4.10 -4.08
N GLN A 204 19.93 3.03 -4.30
CA GLN A 204 21.24 2.94 -3.66
C GLN A 204 22.28 3.32 -4.69
N ALA A 205 22.75 4.57 -4.60
CA ALA A 205 23.97 5.01 -5.26
C ALA A 205 25.15 4.23 -4.68
N PRO A 206 26.18 3.91 -5.48
CA PRO A 206 27.34 3.17 -5.00
C PRO A 206 28.06 3.99 -3.91
N LEU A 207 28.41 3.32 -2.81
CA LEU A 207 29.33 3.84 -1.82
C LEU A 207 30.72 3.95 -2.47
N SER A 208 31.20 5.19 -2.57
CA SER A 208 32.57 5.56 -2.96
C SER A 208 33.52 5.49 -1.76
#